data_AF-A0A8T2E4F7-F1
#
_entry.id   AF-A0A8T2E4F7-F1
#
_cell.length_a   1.000
_cell.length_b   1.000
_cell.length_c   1.000
_cell.angle_alpha   90.00
_cell.angle_beta   90.00
_cell.angle_gamma   90.00
#
_symmetry.space_group_name_H-M   'P 1'
#
loop_
_entity.id
_entity.type
_entity.pdbx_description
1 polymer ?
#
loop_
_entity_poly.entity_id
_entity_poly.type
_entity_poly.pdbx_seq_one_letter_code
_entity_poly.pdbx_strand_id
1 'polypeptide(L)'
;MALPTYTMACFLLPKTVCKQIISVLADFWWRNKQEAKGMHWKAWDHLSRPKAEGGIGFKDIEAFNLALLGKQMWRMLSRPESLMAKVFKSRYFHKSDPLNAPLGSRPSFVWKSIHASQEILRQGARAVVGNGEDIIIWRHKWLDSKPASAALRMQRVPPQEYASVSSILKVSDLIDESGREWRKDVIEMLFPEVERKLIGELRPGGRRILDSYTWDYTSSGDYTVKSGYWVLTQIINKRSSPQEVSEPSLNPIYQKIWKSQTSPKIQHFLWKCLSNSLPVAGALAYRHLSKESACIRCPSCKETVNHLLFKCTFARLTWAISSIPIPLGGEWADSIYVNLYWVFNLGNGNPQWEKASQLVPWLLWRLWKNRNELVFRGREFNAQEVLRRAEDDLEEWRIRTEAESCGTKLQVNKSSCGRWRPPPHQWVKCNTDATWNRDNERCGIGWVLRNEKGEVKWMGARALPKLKSVLEAELEAMRWAVLSLSRFQYNYVIFESDSQVLIEILNNDEIWPSLKPAIQDLQRLLSQFTEVKFVFIPREGNTLAERVARESLSFLNYDPKLYSIVPSWARSSMD
;
A
#
# COMPACT_ATOMS: atom_id res chain seq x y z
N MET A 1 11.12 -9.54 22.95
CA MET A 1 9.86 -9.37 23.73
C MET A 1 8.70 -9.65 22.78
N ALA A 2 7.91 -10.68 23.07
CA ALA A 2 6.75 -11.01 22.24
C ALA A 2 5.57 -10.08 22.60
N LEU A 3 4.93 -9.48 21.61
CA LEU A 3 3.68 -8.73 21.83
C LEU A 3 2.52 -9.72 22.01
N PRO A 4 1.57 -9.49 22.93
CA PRO A 4 0.42 -10.36 23.17
C PRO A 4 -0.64 -10.22 22.06
N THR A 5 -0.23 -10.51 20.82
CA THR A 5 -0.98 -10.23 19.59
C THR A 5 -2.28 -11.01 19.55
N TYR A 6 -2.29 -12.24 20.06
CA TYR A 6 -3.51 -13.05 20.16
C TYR A 6 -4.55 -12.40 21.08
N THR A 7 -4.14 -11.97 22.27
CA THR A 7 -5.02 -11.28 23.22
C THR A 7 -5.54 -9.96 22.62
N MET A 8 -4.66 -9.18 21.98
CA MET A 8 -5.05 -7.95 21.27
C MET A 8 -5.99 -8.19 20.08
N ALA A 9 -5.95 -9.37 19.47
CA ALA A 9 -6.86 -9.70 18.37
C ALA A 9 -8.28 -10.01 18.84
N CYS A 10 -8.45 -10.38 20.12
CA CYS A 10 -9.73 -10.76 20.71
C CYS A 10 -10.31 -9.67 21.63
N PHE A 11 -9.44 -8.89 22.28
CA PHE A 11 -9.81 -7.95 23.33
C PHE A 11 -9.16 -6.60 23.14
N LEU A 12 -9.90 -5.54 23.50
CA LEU A 12 -9.37 -4.19 23.62
C LEU A 12 -8.69 -4.09 24.98
N LEU A 13 -7.37 -3.93 24.95
CA LEU A 13 -6.58 -3.78 26.16
C LEU A 13 -6.91 -2.44 26.83
N PRO A 14 -7.02 -2.42 28.17
CA PRO A 14 -7.10 -1.17 28.90
C PRO A 14 -5.89 -0.28 28.59
N LYS A 15 -6.10 1.03 28.47
CA LYS A 15 -5.02 2.01 28.21
C LYS A 15 -3.88 1.92 29.23
N THR A 16 -4.20 1.55 30.48
CA THR A 16 -3.20 1.32 31.53
C THR A 16 -2.26 0.16 31.19
N VAL A 17 -2.78 -0.95 30.67
CA VAL A 17 -2.00 -2.10 30.21
C VAL A 17 -1.16 -1.72 28.99
N CYS A 18 -1.73 -0.97 28.03
CA CYS A 18 -0.97 -0.45 26.88
C CYS A 18 0.22 0.41 27.35
N LYS A 19 0.01 1.31 28.32
CA LYS A 19 1.08 2.13 28.92
C LYS A 19 2.14 1.28 29.63
N GLN A 20 1.75 0.22 30.34
CA GLN A 20 2.71 -0.70 30.97
C GLN A 20 3.57 -1.42 29.92
N ILE A 21 2.96 -1.92 28.84
CA ILE A 21 3.69 -2.55 27.72
C ILE A 21 4.66 -1.54 27.10
N ILE A 22 4.18 -0.31 26.83
CA ILE A 22 5.01 0.78 26.30
C ILE A 22 6.19 1.08 27.23
N SER A 23 5.96 1.18 28.54
CA SER A 23 7.01 1.42 29.53
C SER A 23 8.10 0.36 29.46
N VAL A 24 7.71 -0.91 29.45
CA VAL A 24 8.65 -2.04 29.39
C VAL A 24 9.44 -2.06 28.08
N LEU A 25 8.80 -1.73 26.95
CA LEU A 25 9.46 -1.60 25.65
C LEU A 25 10.43 -0.40 25.59
N ALA A 26 10.01 0.74 26.16
CA ALA A 26 10.83 1.94 26.23
C ALA A 26 12.05 1.72 27.13
N ASP A 27 11.86 1.10 28.29
CA ASP A 27 12.96 0.73 29.18
C ASP A 27 13.93 -0.22 28.50
N PHE A 28 13.44 -1.26 27.82
CA PHE A 28 14.28 -2.17 27.04
C PHE A 28 15.08 -1.43 25.95
N TRP A 29 14.43 -0.54 25.19
CA TRP A 29 15.06 0.20 24.11
C TRP A 29 16.16 1.14 24.58
N TRP A 30 15.95 1.83 25.70
CA TRP A 30 16.91 2.81 26.22
C TRP A 30 17.98 2.20 27.11
N ARG A 31 17.84 0.92 27.51
CA ARG A 31 18.80 0.23 28.39
C ARG A 31 20.16 0.05 27.71
N ASN A 32 21.23 0.45 28.41
CA ASN A 32 22.61 0.32 27.91
C ASN A 32 23.37 -0.90 28.50
N LYS A 33 22.96 -1.41 29.68
CA LYS A 33 23.54 -2.59 30.37
C LYS A 33 22.46 -3.30 31.21
N GLN A 34 22.67 -4.57 31.57
CA GLN A 34 21.71 -5.35 32.37
C GLN A 34 21.34 -4.72 33.71
N GLU A 35 22.16 -3.85 34.32
CA GLU A 35 21.88 -3.30 35.66
C GLU A 35 21.52 -1.81 35.69
N ALA A 36 21.80 -1.05 34.63
CA ALA A 36 21.58 0.40 34.62
C ALA A 36 20.27 0.79 33.92
N LYS A 37 19.48 1.67 34.55
CA LYS A 37 18.35 2.34 33.90
C LYS A 37 18.87 3.21 32.74
N GLY A 38 18.34 2.97 31.56
CA GLY A 38 18.63 3.76 30.36
C GLY A 38 18.00 5.15 30.41
N MET A 39 18.68 6.16 29.85
CA MET A 39 18.09 7.50 29.71
C MET A 39 17.11 7.53 28.53
N HIS A 40 15.88 7.94 28.78
CA HIS A 40 14.86 8.11 27.75
C HIS A 40 15.04 9.45 27.03
N TRP A 41 15.74 9.42 25.88
CA TRP A 41 16.05 10.65 25.13
C TRP A 41 14.84 11.22 24.39
N LYS A 42 13.90 10.36 23.98
CA LYS A 42 12.67 10.75 23.28
C LYS A 42 11.47 10.01 23.84
N ALA A 43 10.32 10.70 23.84
CA ALA A 43 9.03 10.12 24.18
C ALA A 43 8.65 9.01 23.20
N TRP A 44 7.91 8.02 23.68
CA TRP A 44 7.46 6.88 22.88
C TRP A 44 6.63 7.31 21.67
N ASP A 45 5.80 8.34 21.81
CA ASP A 45 4.99 8.90 20.72
C ASP A 45 5.82 9.45 19.57
N HIS A 46 7.07 9.87 19.83
CA HIS A 46 8.00 10.24 18.78
C HIS A 46 8.66 9.00 18.15
N LEU A 47 8.95 7.97 18.94
CA LEU A 47 9.55 6.71 18.45
C LEU A 47 8.57 5.92 17.58
N SER A 48 7.26 6.02 17.85
CA SER A 48 6.21 5.32 17.13
C SER A 48 5.85 5.94 15.78
N ARG A 49 6.31 7.16 15.50
CA ARG A 49 6.16 7.79 14.18
C ARG A 49 6.89 7.00 13.09
N PRO A 50 6.42 7.08 11.82
CA PRO A 50 7.14 6.50 10.70
C PRO A 50 8.59 7.01 10.62
N LYS A 51 9.50 6.14 10.16
CA LYS A 51 10.91 6.49 9.91
C LYS A 51 11.07 7.72 9.01
N ALA A 52 10.20 7.84 8.01
CA ALA A 52 10.17 8.98 7.08
C ALA A 52 9.75 10.31 7.73
N GLU A 53 9.09 10.27 8.89
CA GLU A 53 8.65 11.44 9.69
C GLU A 53 9.53 11.63 10.94
N GLY A 54 10.72 11.00 10.98
CA GLY A 54 11.67 11.15 12.08
C GLY A 54 11.48 10.22 13.27
N GLY A 55 10.54 9.29 13.24
CA GLY A 55 10.43 8.24 14.26
C GLY A 55 11.33 7.03 14.00
N ILE A 56 11.12 5.97 14.79
CA ILE A 56 11.79 4.66 14.62
C ILE A 56 10.87 3.65 13.92
N GLY A 57 9.57 3.92 13.87
CA GLY A 57 8.55 3.00 13.35
C GLY A 57 8.11 1.95 14.36
N PHE A 58 8.24 2.22 15.66
CA PHE A 58 7.58 1.40 16.67
C PHE A 58 6.06 1.50 16.54
N LYS A 59 5.36 0.44 16.93
CA LYS A 59 3.90 0.45 16.86
C LYS A 59 3.34 1.22 18.05
N ASP A 60 2.40 2.10 17.79
CA ASP A 60 1.43 2.53 18.78
C ASP A 60 0.59 1.30 19.16
N ILE A 61 0.67 0.91 20.43
CA ILE A 61 0.06 -0.33 20.93
C ILE A 61 -1.47 -0.24 20.93
N GLU A 62 -2.03 0.92 21.28
CA GLU A 62 -3.48 1.13 21.26
C GLU A 62 -4.00 1.07 19.82
N ALA A 63 -3.32 1.76 18.90
CA ALA A 63 -3.70 1.75 17.50
C ALA A 63 -3.53 0.37 16.85
N PHE A 64 -2.47 -0.36 17.21
CA PHE A 64 -2.24 -1.71 16.71
C PHE A 64 -3.29 -2.71 17.22
N ASN A 65 -3.70 -2.59 18.49
CA ASN A 65 -4.77 -3.40 19.07
C ASN A 65 -6.10 -3.15 18.36
N LEU A 66 -6.48 -1.89 18.15
CA LEU A 66 -7.70 -1.55 17.40
C LEU A 66 -7.66 -2.06 15.95
N ALA A 67 -6.50 -1.98 15.28
CA ALA A 67 -6.35 -2.49 13.93
C ALA A 67 -6.51 -4.02 13.85
N LEU A 68 -6.06 -4.76 14.86
CA LEU A 68 -6.28 -6.21 14.97
C LEU A 68 -7.76 -6.55 15.18
N LEU A 69 -8.43 -5.83 16.07
CA LEU A 69 -9.88 -5.97 16.30
C LEU A 69 -10.69 -5.65 15.03
N GLY A 70 -10.25 -4.66 14.27
CA GLY A 70 -10.81 -4.33 12.96
C GLY A 70 -10.75 -5.49 11.98
N LYS A 71 -9.68 -6.32 11.99
CA LYS A 71 -9.63 -7.53 11.15
C LYS A 71 -10.71 -8.53 11.54
N GLN A 72 -11.07 -8.63 12.83
CA GLN A 72 -12.17 -9.53 13.24
C GLN A 72 -13.53 -9.01 12.79
N MET A 73 -13.78 -7.70 12.92
CA MET A 73 -15.01 -7.11 12.37
C MET A 73 -15.11 -7.29 10.86
N TRP A 74 -13.99 -7.08 10.15
CA TRP A 74 -13.90 -7.32 8.72
C TRP A 74 -14.19 -8.77 8.34
N ARG A 75 -13.68 -9.76 9.10
CA ARG A 75 -13.99 -11.17 8.87
C ARG A 75 -15.49 -11.47 8.98
N MET A 76 -16.19 -10.82 9.91
CA MET A 76 -17.66 -10.97 10.02
C MET A 76 -18.40 -10.37 8.82
N LEU A 77 -17.87 -9.28 8.24
CA LEU A 77 -18.43 -8.66 7.02
C LEU A 77 -18.17 -9.49 5.78
N SER A 78 -16.93 -9.91 5.56
CA SER A 78 -16.54 -10.61 4.33
C SER A 78 -16.93 -12.09 4.33
N ARG A 79 -17.13 -12.71 5.50
CA ARG A 79 -17.46 -14.13 5.67
C ARG A 79 -18.67 -14.28 6.61
N PRO A 80 -19.87 -13.86 6.17
CA PRO A 80 -21.08 -13.91 6.98
C PRO A 80 -21.48 -15.34 7.39
N GLU A 81 -21.04 -16.34 6.62
CA GLU A 81 -21.32 -17.75 6.89
C GLU A 81 -20.43 -18.39 7.97
N SER A 82 -19.39 -17.68 8.42
CA SER A 82 -18.52 -18.18 9.49
C SER A 82 -19.28 -18.31 10.81
N LEU A 83 -18.90 -19.30 11.64
CA LEU A 83 -19.52 -19.52 12.95
C LEU A 83 -19.51 -18.24 13.81
N MET A 84 -18.39 -17.51 13.81
CA MET A 84 -18.27 -16.23 14.50
C MET A 84 -19.30 -15.21 14.01
N ALA A 85 -19.43 -15.03 12.69
CA ALA A 85 -20.40 -14.10 12.14
C ALA A 85 -21.84 -14.50 12.49
N LYS A 86 -22.19 -15.78 12.39
CA LYS A 86 -23.53 -16.30 12.74
C LYS A 86 -23.89 -16.07 14.21
N VAL A 87 -22.98 -16.39 15.13
CA VAL A 87 -23.18 -16.21 16.59
C VAL A 87 -23.28 -14.73 16.95
N PHE A 88 -22.44 -13.87 16.38
CA PHE A 88 -22.50 -12.44 16.66
C PHE A 88 -23.72 -11.78 16.01
N LYS A 89 -24.14 -12.23 14.82
CA LYS A 89 -25.35 -11.74 14.14
C LYS A 89 -26.59 -12.01 14.98
N SER A 90 -26.78 -13.24 15.47
CA SER A 90 -27.95 -13.59 16.27
C SER A 90 -28.05 -12.77 17.57
N ARG A 91 -26.90 -12.43 18.18
CA ARG A 91 -26.87 -11.73 19.47
C ARG A 91 -26.81 -10.20 19.37
N TYR A 92 -26.08 -9.64 18.42
CA TYR A 92 -25.72 -8.21 18.42
C TYR A 92 -26.24 -7.42 17.22
N PHE A 93 -26.42 -8.05 16.05
CA PHE A 93 -26.82 -7.36 14.82
C PHE A 93 -27.81 -8.17 13.98
N HIS A 94 -28.88 -8.66 14.61
CA HIS A 94 -29.88 -9.52 13.96
C HIS A 94 -30.53 -8.88 12.71
N LYS A 95 -30.73 -7.56 12.71
CA LYS A 95 -31.36 -6.77 11.63
C LYS A 95 -30.39 -5.90 10.83
N SER A 96 -29.09 -6.01 11.06
CA SER A 96 -28.09 -5.15 10.41
C SER A 96 -26.82 -5.91 10.08
N ASP A 97 -25.83 -5.20 9.53
CA ASP A 97 -24.47 -5.69 9.37
C ASP A 97 -23.55 -5.18 10.51
N PRO A 98 -22.33 -5.75 10.65
CA PRO A 98 -21.35 -5.31 11.64
C PRO A 98 -20.94 -3.83 11.60
N LEU A 99 -20.97 -3.15 10.44
CA LEU A 99 -20.59 -1.72 10.32
C LEU A 99 -21.69 -0.80 10.86
N ASN A 100 -22.94 -1.21 10.75
CA ASN A 100 -24.11 -0.44 11.18
C ASN A 100 -24.68 -0.89 12.53
N ALA A 101 -24.12 -1.95 13.12
CA ALA A 101 -24.55 -2.49 14.41
C ALA A 101 -24.36 -1.48 15.55
N PRO A 102 -25.39 -1.19 16.36
CA PRO A 102 -25.21 -0.44 17.60
C PRO A 102 -24.46 -1.30 18.64
N LEU A 103 -23.87 -0.66 19.65
CA LEU A 103 -23.21 -1.39 20.74
C LEU A 103 -24.22 -2.23 21.55
N GLY A 104 -25.45 -1.73 21.71
CA GLY A 104 -26.50 -2.35 22.52
C GLY A 104 -26.35 -2.10 24.02
N SER A 105 -27.33 -2.51 24.81
CA SER A 105 -27.39 -2.24 26.26
C SER A 105 -26.61 -3.24 27.12
N ARG A 106 -26.41 -4.48 26.64
CA ARG A 106 -25.70 -5.56 27.35
C ARG A 106 -24.62 -6.23 26.48
N PRO A 107 -23.62 -5.47 25.99
CA PRO A 107 -22.56 -6.03 25.14
C PRO A 107 -21.65 -6.97 25.95
N SER A 108 -21.23 -8.09 25.38
CA SER A 108 -20.11 -8.84 25.97
C SER A 108 -18.82 -8.02 25.85
N PHE A 109 -17.82 -8.34 26.68
CA PHE A 109 -16.52 -7.69 26.60
C PHE A 109 -15.85 -7.86 25.22
N VAL A 110 -16.00 -9.04 24.61
CA VAL A 110 -15.51 -9.30 23.23
C VAL A 110 -16.22 -8.42 22.22
N TRP A 111 -17.56 -8.31 22.28
CA TRP A 111 -18.30 -7.45 21.35
C TRP A 111 -17.93 -5.98 21.54
N LYS A 112 -17.84 -5.49 22.78
CA LYS A 112 -17.39 -4.12 23.07
C LYS A 112 -15.99 -3.86 22.51
N SER A 113 -15.10 -4.84 22.61
CA SER A 113 -13.74 -4.75 22.06
C SER A 113 -13.75 -4.65 20.54
N ILE A 114 -14.43 -5.56 19.85
CA ILE A 114 -14.50 -5.56 18.38
C ILE A 114 -15.24 -4.31 17.89
N HIS A 115 -16.34 -3.93 18.54
CA HIS A 115 -17.15 -2.75 18.22
C HIS A 115 -16.35 -1.45 18.30
N ALA A 116 -15.36 -1.34 19.20
CA ALA A 116 -14.47 -0.17 19.26
C ALA A 116 -13.68 0.08 17.96
N SER A 117 -13.49 -0.93 17.11
CA SER A 117 -12.84 -0.81 15.80
C SER A 117 -13.78 -0.43 14.65
N GLN A 118 -15.10 -0.33 14.92
CA GLN A 118 -16.12 -0.07 13.90
C GLN A 118 -15.87 1.22 13.12
N GLU A 119 -15.40 2.27 13.79
CA GLU A 119 -15.12 3.55 13.14
C GLU A 119 -13.98 3.45 12.11
N ILE A 120 -12.97 2.62 12.39
CA ILE A 120 -11.87 2.39 11.43
C ILE A 120 -12.45 1.82 10.13
N LEU A 121 -13.34 0.83 10.25
CA LEU A 121 -13.91 0.20 9.09
C LEU A 121 -14.87 1.15 8.35
N ARG A 122 -15.63 1.98 9.05
CA ARG A 122 -16.49 3.00 8.41
C ARG A 122 -15.73 4.01 7.55
N GLN A 123 -14.45 4.26 7.85
CA GLN A 123 -13.64 5.18 7.05
C GLN A 123 -13.24 4.58 5.69
N GLY A 124 -13.08 3.25 5.58
CA GLY A 124 -12.54 2.62 4.36
C GLY A 124 -13.36 1.49 3.74
N ALA A 125 -14.41 1.01 4.40
CA ALA A 125 -15.30 0.00 3.85
C ALA A 125 -16.29 0.66 2.89
N ARG A 126 -16.35 0.11 1.68
CA ARG A 126 -17.28 0.50 0.62
C ARG A 126 -18.07 -0.72 0.18
N ALA A 127 -19.36 -0.56 -0.05
CA ALA A 127 -20.20 -1.58 -0.62
C ALA A 127 -19.84 -1.82 -2.09
N VAL A 128 -19.80 -3.09 -2.48
CA VAL A 128 -19.60 -3.55 -3.85
C VAL A 128 -20.93 -4.11 -4.34
N VAL A 129 -21.39 -3.57 -5.47
CA VAL A 129 -22.71 -3.88 -6.04
C VAL A 129 -22.69 -5.28 -6.67
N GLY A 130 -23.45 -6.19 -6.07
CA GLY A 130 -23.83 -7.48 -6.63
C GLY A 130 -25.16 -7.33 -7.38
N ASN A 131 -26.25 -7.68 -6.71
CA ASN A 131 -27.63 -7.53 -7.16
C ASN A 131 -28.26 -6.18 -6.73
N GLY A 132 -27.60 -5.44 -5.82
CA GLY A 132 -28.02 -4.13 -5.35
C GLY A 132 -29.18 -4.12 -4.36
N GLU A 133 -29.62 -5.28 -3.87
CA GLU A 133 -30.79 -5.41 -2.99
C GLU A 133 -30.52 -4.97 -1.54
N ASP A 134 -29.27 -4.98 -1.09
CA ASP A 134 -28.86 -4.60 0.27
C ASP A 134 -28.27 -3.19 0.34
N ILE A 135 -28.11 -2.52 -0.82
CA ILE A 135 -27.49 -1.20 -0.91
C ILE A 135 -28.55 -0.11 -1.09
N ILE A 136 -28.76 0.67 -0.04
CA ILE A 136 -29.57 1.90 -0.10
C ILE A 136 -28.72 3.02 -0.70
N ILE A 137 -29.18 3.58 -1.82
CA ILE A 137 -28.41 4.49 -2.69
C ILE A 137 -27.77 5.66 -1.90
N TRP A 138 -28.54 6.25 -0.99
CA TRP A 138 -28.21 7.52 -0.32
C TRP A 138 -27.63 7.33 1.10
N ARG A 139 -27.63 6.10 1.62
CA ARG A 139 -27.15 5.78 2.97
C ARG A 139 -25.80 5.07 2.95
N HIS A 140 -25.62 4.13 2.04
CA HIS A 140 -24.43 3.30 2.00
C HIS A 140 -23.34 3.92 1.12
N LYS A 141 -22.08 3.75 1.51
CA LYS A 141 -20.95 4.16 0.69
C LYS A 141 -20.74 3.12 -0.39
N TRP A 142 -21.20 3.35 -1.61
CA TRP A 142 -21.05 2.42 -2.73
C TRP A 142 -20.36 3.06 -3.93
N LEU A 143 -20.33 4.39 -3.99
CA LEU A 143 -19.60 5.14 -5.01
C LEU A 143 -18.12 5.22 -4.65
N ASP A 144 -17.27 5.00 -5.64
CA ASP A 144 -15.82 4.98 -5.52
C ASP A 144 -15.21 6.38 -5.65
N SER A 145 -15.70 7.32 -4.84
CA SER A 145 -15.03 8.60 -4.64
C SER A 145 -13.80 8.40 -3.73
N LYS A 146 -12.88 9.37 -3.71
CA LYS A 146 -11.71 9.34 -2.81
C LYS A 146 -11.85 10.48 -1.78
N PRO A 147 -12.40 10.22 -0.58
CA PRO A 147 -12.83 8.94 0.01
C PRO A 147 -14.20 8.47 -0.47
N ALA A 148 -14.52 7.18 -0.31
CA ALA A 148 -15.78 6.60 -0.76
C ALA A 148 -16.98 7.26 -0.08
N SER A 149 -18.06 7.43 -0.84
CA SER A 149 -19.25 8.16 -0.42
C SER A 149 -20.53 7.44 -0.83
N ALA A 150 -21.60 7.78 -0.11
CA ALA A 150 -22.94 7.58 -0.63
C ALA A 150 -23.20 8.63 -1.73
N ALA A 151 -24.20 8.39 -2.57
CA ALA A 151 -24.70 9.47 -3.41
C ALA A 151 -25.17 10.62 -2.51
N LEU A 152 -24.80 11.86 -2.84
CA LEU A 152 -25.00 13.02 -1.98
C LEU A 152 -26.14 13.92 -2.47
N ARG A 153 -26.47 13.85 -3.76
CA ARG A 153 -27.41 14.78 -4.39
C ARG A 153 -28.45 14.04 -5.22
N MET A 154 -29.70 14.12 -4.79
CA MET A 154 -30.83 13.73 -5.63
C MET A 154 -31.18 14.91 -6.54
N GLN A 155 -31.15 14.68 -7.86
CA GLN A 155 -31.60 15.65 -8.85
C GLN A 155 -33.11 15.54 -9.03
N ARG A 156 -33.81 16.68 -9.17
CA ARG A 156 -35.24 16.77 -9.54
C ARG A 156 -36.25 16.14 -8.55
N VAL A 157 -35.87 15.91 -7.30
CA VAL A 157 -36.82 15.54 -6.23
C VAL A 157 -37.08 16.75 -5.33
N PRO A 158 -38.34 17.04 -4.93
CA PRO A 158 -38.63 18.14 -4.01
C PRO A 158 -38.03 17.88 -2.61
N PRO A 159 -37.46 18.91 -1.91
CA PRO A 159 -36.87 18.79 -0.57
C PRO A 159 -37.71 18.00 0.46
N GLN A 160 -39.03 18.09 0.34
CA GLN A 160 -40.00 17.48 1.24
C GLN A 160 -40.08 15.94 1.10
N GLU A 161 -39.72 15.40 -0.06
CA GLU A 161 -39.81 13.96 -0.36
C GLU A 161 -38.46 13.22 -0.19
N TYR A 162 -37.35 13.94 0.00
CA TYR A 162 -36.01 13.35 0.11
C TYR A 162 -35.91 12.29 1.20
N ALA A 163 -36.52 12.51 2.37
CA ALA A 163 -36.43 11.57 3.49
C ALA A 163 -37.10 10.23 3.16
N SER A 164 -38.27 10.29 2.53
CA SER A 164 -39.03 9.10 2.11
C SER A 164 -38.29 8.36 0.99
N VAL A 165 -37.89 9.07 -0.06
CA VAL A 165 -37.22 8.48 -1.23
C VAL A 165 -35.83 7.92 -0.87
N SER A 166 -35.07 8.63 -0.04
CA SER A 166 -33.70 8.23 0.33
C SER A 166 -33.62 6.96 1.16
N SER A 167 -34.71 6.62 1.88
CA SER A 167 -34.80 5.44 2.73
C SER A 167 -35.28 4.17 2.01
N ILE A 168 -35.87 4.33 0.82
CA ILE A 168 -36.54 3.23 0.09
C ILE A 168 -35.75 2.80 -1.15
N LEU A 169 -35.18 3.75 -1.90
CA LEU A 169 -34.52 3.42 -3.17
C LEU A 169 -33.21 2.63 -2.98
N LYS A 170 -33.15 1.48 -3.66
CA LYS A 170 -32.03 0.55 -3.64
C LYS A 170 -31.25 0.61 -4.95
N VAL A 171 -30.00 0.16 -4.92
CA VAL A 171 -29.18 0.09 -6.13
C VAL A 171 -29.76 -0.89 -7.15
N SER A 172 -30.50 -1.91 -6.71
CA SER A 172 -31.29 -2.79 -7.60
C SER A 172 -32.24 -2.02 -8.51
N ASP A 173 -32.74 -0.86 -8.07
CA ASP A 173 -33.64 0.00 -8.84
C ASP A 173 -32.93 0.79 -9.96
N LEU A 174 -31.59 0.73 -10.00
CA LEU A 174 -30.76 1.33 -11.06
C LEU A 174 -30.25 0.28 -12.06
N ILE A 175 -30.38 -1.00 -11.74
CA ILE A 175 -29.84 -2.11 -12.55
C ILE A 175 -30.89 -2.55 -13.57
N ASP A 176 -30.44 -2.96 -14.75
CA ASP A 176 -31.26 -3.44 -15.86
C ASP A 176 -31.79 -4.89 -15.65
N GLU A 177 -32.47 -5.42 -16.67
CA GLU A 177 -32.94 -6.82 -16.67
C GLU A 177 -31.80 -7.83 -16.65
N SER A 178 -30.67 -7.54 -17.31
CA SER A 178 -29.51 -8.43 -17.33
C SER A 178 -28.82 -8.55 -15.96
N GLY A 179 -28.96 -7.54 -15.10
CA GLY A 179 -28.31 -7.49 -13.80
C GLY A 179 -26.87 -6.96 -13.85
N ARG A 180 -26.35 -6.61 -15.04
CA ARG A 180 -24.94 -6.29 -15.29
C ARG A 180 -24.74 -4.92 -15.92
N GLU A 181 -25.82 -4.27 -16.33
CA GLU A 181 -25.80 -2.93 -16.87
C GLU A 181 -26.73 -2.02 -16.08
N TRP A 182 -26.52 -0.72 -16.25
CA TRP A 182 -27.31 0.29 -15.57
C TRP A 182 -28.44 0.79 -16.47
N ARG A 183 -29.59 1.08 -15.86
CA ARG A 183 -30.71 1.82 -16.49
C ARG A 183 -30.31 3.28 -16.65
N LYS A 184 -29.79 3.61 -17.84
CA LYS A 184 -29.24 4.94 -18.16
C LYS A 184 -30.28 6.05 -17.99
N ASP A 185 -31.51 5.81 -18.41
CA ASP A 185 -32.66 6.69 -18.26
C ASP A 185 -32.92 7.06 -16.80
N VAL A 186 -32.91 6.08 -15.90
CA VAL A 186 -33.11 6.28 -14.46
C VAL A 186 -31.92 7.04 -13.85
N ILE A 187 -30.70 6.70 -14.27
CA ILE A 187 -29.48 7.37 -13.80
C ILE A 187 -29.44 8.85 -14.21
N GLU A 188 -29.75 9.15 -15.47
CA GLU A 188 -29.82 10.50 -16.04
C GLU A 188 -30.87 11.37 -15.36
N MET A 189 -31.97 10.76 -14.92
CA MET A 189 -33.03 11.45 -14.20
C MET A 189 -32.65 11.77 -12.75
N LEU A 190 -32.02 10.83 -12.03
CA LEU A 190 -31.84 10.92 -10.57
C LEU A 190 -30.52 11.57 -10.13
N PHE A 191 -29.46 11.49 -10.94
CA PHE A 191 -28.11 11.85 -10.50
C PHE A 191 -27.47 12.99 -11.33
N PRO A 192 -26.69 13.88 -10.68
CA PRO A 192 -25.88 14.86 -11.39
C PRO A 192 -24.73 14.19 -12.16
N GLU A 193 -24.19 14.89 -13.17
CA GLU A 193 -23.16 14.37 -14.09
C GLU A 193 -21.96 13.71 -13.36
N VAL A 194 -21.50 14.30 -12.26
CA VAL A 194 -20.37 13.78 -11.47
C VAL A 194 -20.68 12.38 -10.91
N GLU A 195 -21.87 12.19 -10.33
CA GLU A 195 -22.26 10.89 -9.77
C GLU A 195 -22.57 9.89 -10.89
N ARG A 196 -23.13 10.36 -12.03
CA ARG A 196 -23.36 9.50 -13.21
C ARG A 196 -22.08 8.87 -13.73
N LYS A 197 -20.99 9.64 -13.81
CA LYS A 197 -19.68 9.12 -14.19
C LYS A 197 -19.18 8.07 -13.21
N LEU A 198 -19.27 8.33 -11.90
CA LEU A 198 -18.86 7.37 -10.87
C LEU A 198 -19.68 6.08 -10.92
N ILE A 199 -20.99 6.16 -11.13
CA ILE A 199 -21.85 4.98 -11.27
C ILE A 199 -21.49 4.19 -12.54
N GLY A 200 -21.25 4.90 -13.65
CA GLY A 200 -20.85 4.29 -14.92
C GLY A 200 -19.54 3.52 -14.87
N GLU A 201 -18.63 3.89 -13.95
CA GLU A 201 -17.37 3.16 -13.70
C GLU A 201 -17.55 1.87 -12.89
N LEU A 202 -18.72 1.66 -12.28
CA LEU A 202 -19.05 0.45 -11.53
C LEU A 202 -19.70 -0.59 -12.44
N ARG A 203 -19.38 -1.87 -12.21
CA ARG A 203 -20.08 -3.00 -12.81
C ARG A 203 -20.82 -3.80 -11.74
N PRO A 204 -22.17 -3.85 -11.80
CA PRO A 204 -22.94 -4.76 -10.96
C PRO A 204 -22.51 -6.22 -11.16
N GLY A 205 -22.63 -7.03 -10.11
CA GLY A 205 -22.27 -8.45 -10.14
C GLY A 205 -23.20 -9.33 -10.97
N GLY A 206 -24.48 -8.96 -11.09
CA GLY A 206 -25.53 -9.80 -11.65
C GLY A 206 -26.61 -10.12 -10.60
N ARG A 207 -27.84 -10.42 -11.04
CA ARG A 207 -28.99 -10.68 -10.16
C ARG A 207 -28.80 -11.83 -9.15
N ARG A 208 -27.88 -12.76 -9.43
CA ARG A 208 -27.61 -13.93 -8.58
C ARG A 208 -26.43 -13.74 -7.63
N ILE A 209 -25.76 -12.59 -7.69
CA ILE A 209 -24.58 -12.30 -6.89
C ILE A 209 -24.99 -11.34 -5.77
N LEU A 210 -24.71 -11.72 -4.53
CA LEU A 210 -25.03 -10.89 -3.37
C LEU A 210 -24.10 -9.68 -3.28
N ASP A 211 -24.63 -8.58 -2.75
CA ASP A 211 -23.84 -7.40 -2.39
C ASP A 211 -22.75 -7.76 -1.37
N SER A 212 -21.63 -7.04 -1.43
CA SER A 212 -20.49 -7.31 -0.53
C SER A 212 -19.75 -6.03 -0.16
N TYR A 213 -18.61 -6.16 0.52
CA TYR A 213 -17.79 -5.02 0.95
C TYR A 213 -16.35 -5.17 0.48
N THR A 214 -15.75 -4.05 0.10
CA THR A 214 -14.34 -3.88 -0.23
C THR A 214 -13.71 -2.81 0.66
N TRP A 215 -12.41 -2.93 0.86
CA TRP A 215 -11.59 -2.02 1.65
C TRP A 215 -10.74 -1.15 0.73
N ASP A 216 -11.05 0.15 0.63
CA ASP A 216 -10.47 1.03 -0.38
C ASP A 216 -8.99 1.40 -0.15
N TYR A 217 -8.41 1.01 0.99
CA TYR A 217 -6.99 1.25 1.30
C TYR A 217 -6.07 0.07 0.92
N THR A 218 -6.57 -0.93 0.18
CA THR A 218 -5.77 -2.00 -0.42
C THR A 218 -6.23 -2.28 -1.86
N SER A 219 -5.30 -2.72 -2.72
CA SER A 219 -5.62 -3.04 -4.12
C SER A 219 -6.56 -4.25 -4.25
N SER A 220 -6.39 -5.26 -3.39
CA SER A 220 -7.27 -6.43 -3.36
C SER A 220 -8.66 -6.12 -2.83
N GLY A 221 -8.82 -5.02 -2.10
CA GLY A 221 -10.04 -4.74 -1.37
C GLY A 221 -10.17 -5.51 -0.05
N ASP A 222 -9.16 -6.29 0.37
CA ASP A 222 -9.17 -6.96 1.68
C ASP A 222 -8.53 -6.07 2.76
N TYR A 223 -9.15 -6.02 3.94
CA TYR A 223 -8.59 -5.31 5.08
C TYR A 223 -7.33 -6.02 5.59
N THR A 224 -6.22 -5.30 5.72
CA THR A 224 -5.04 -5.80 6.46
C THR A 224 -4.85 -5.01 7.74
N VAL A 225 -4.30 -5.65 8.78
CA VAL A 225 -3.96 -4.95 10.03
C VAL A 225 -3.04 -3.75 9.76
N LYS A 226 -2.12 -3.89 8.79
CA LYS A 226 -1.26 -2.79 8.31
C LYS A 226 -2.08 -1.61 7.77
N SER A 227 -3.04 -1.87 6.87
CA SER A 227 -3.89 -0.82 6.30
C SER A 227 -4.81 -0.17 7.34
N GLY A 228 -5.43 -0.94 8.24
CA GLY A 228 -6.25 -0.39 9.32
C GLY A 228 -5.45 0.45 10.31
N TYR A 229 -4.24 0.01 10.66
CA TYR A 229 -3.31 0.79 11.48
C TYR A 229 -2.93 2.11 10.80
N TRP A 230 -2.70 2.09 9.49
CA TRP A 230 -2.43 3.29 8.70
C TRP A 230 -3.63 4.26 8.71
N VAL A 231 -4.86 3.78 8.48
CA VAL A 231 -6.08 4.61 8.56
C VAL A 231 -6.20 5.25 9.94
N LEU A 232 -6.02 4.47 11.00
CA LEU A 232 -6.14 4.99 12.36
C LEU A 232 -5.11 6.07 12.66
N THR A 233 -3.83 5.82 12.34
CA THR A 233 -2.74 6.76 12.66
C THR A 233 -2.69 7.97 11.73
N GLN A 234 -3.01 7.82 10.44
CA GLN A 234 -2.81 8.85 9.42
C GLN A 234 -4.08 9.61 9.05
N ILE A 235 -5.27 9.02 9.25
CA ILE A 235 -6.55 9.67 8.91
C ILE A 235 -7.28 10.06 10.18
N ILE A 236 -7.53 9.12 11.09
CA ILE A 236 -8.37 9.36 12.27
C ILE A 236 -7.60 10.22 13.30
N ASN A 237 -6.41 9.79 13.70
CA ASN A 237 -5.63 10.48 14.73
C ASN A 237 -5.13 11.85 14.24
N LYS A 238 -4.67 11.98 12.99
CA LYS A 238 -4.23 13.27 12.43
C LYS A 238 -5.36 14.29 12.28
N ARG A 239 -6.62 13.86 12.03
CA ARG A 239 -7.78 14.79 12.04
C ARG A 239 -8.09 15.33 13.44
N SER A 240 -7.73 14.58 14.49
CA SER A 240 -8.08 14.90 15.87
C SER A 240 -7.08 15.85 16.55
N SER A 241 -5.92 16.09 15.95
CA SER A 241 -4.86 16.94 16.49
C SER A 241 -4.36 17.92 15.43
N PRO A 242 -4.45 19.25 15.64
CA PRO A 242 -3.81 20.22 14.75
C PRO A 242 -2.32 19.93 14.69
N GLN A 243 -1.80 19.74 13.48
CA GLN A 243 -0.37 19.49 13.30
C GLN A 243 0.35 20.84 13.33
N GLU A 244 1.20 21.08 14.34
CA GLU A 244 2.17 22.17 14.26
C GLU A 244 3.17 21.84 13.14
N VAL A 245 2.95 22.42 11.96
CA VAL A 245 3.85 22.27 10.81
C VAL A 245 4.98 23.28 10.98
N SER A 246 6.12 22.81 11.48
CA SER A 246 7.38 23.56 11.41
C SER A 246 7.90 23.47 9.98
N GLU A 247 7.87 24.58 9.24
CA GLU A 247 8.60 24.70 7.97
C GLU A 247 10.04 25.19 8.19
N PRO A 248 11.04 24.65 7.46
CA PRO A 248 10.94 23.61 6.45
C PRO A 248 10.82 22.19 7.04
N SER A 249 10.16 21.29 6.31
CA SER A 249 10.01 19.89 6.71
C SER A 249 11.35 19.16 6.80
N LEU A 250 11.60 18.50 7.92
CA LEU A 250 12.79 17.67 8.13
C LEU A 250 12.68 16.26 7.51
N ASN A 251 11.50 15.89 6.99
CA ASN A 251 11.21 14.56 6.47
C ASN A 251 12.17 14.10 5.34
N PRO A 252 12.59 14.96 4.38
CA PRO A 252 13.51 14.54 3.32
C PRO A 252 14.85 14.02 3.86
N ILE A 253 15.39 14.65 4.91
CA ILE A 253 16.66 14.26 5.51
C ILE A 253 16.52 12.91 6.22
N TYR A 254 15.44 12.72 7.00
CA TYR A 254 15.16 11.43 7.63
C TYR A 254 15.02 10.30 6.62
N GLN A 255 14.27 10.53 5.53
CA GLN A 255 14.15 9.55 4.45
C GLN A 255 15.50 9.20 3.83
N LYS A 256 16.38 10.19 3.63
CA LYS A 256 17.71 9.98 3.07
C LYS A 256 18.63 9.18 4.01
N ILE A 257 18.56 9.42 5.32
CA ILE A 257 19.32 8.63 6.32
C ILE A 257 18.91 7.16 6.28
N TRP A 258 17.61 6.87 6.30
CA TRP A 258 17.11 5.49 6.31
C TRP A 258 17.30 4.77 4.97
N LYS A 259 17.49 5.50 3.87
CA LYS A 259 17.84 4.97 2.55
C LYS A 259 19.35 4.93 2.29
N SER A 260 20.18 5.43 3.22
CA SER A 260 21.63 5.47 3.03
C SER A 260 22.20 4.05 2.98
N GLN A 261 23.14 3.83 2.06
CA GLN A 261 23.84 2.55 1.86
C GLN A 261 24.92 2.35 2.94
N THR A 262 24.47 2.17 4.18
CA THR A 262 25.33 2.03 5.36
C THR A 262 24.73 1.01 6.33
N SER A 263 25.51 0.60 7.33
CA SER A 263 25.00 -0.31 8.35
C SER A 263 23.80 0.28 9.12
N PRO A 264 22.82 -0.54 9.53
CA PRO A 264 21.68 -0.08 10.33
C PRO A 264 22.10 0.67 11.60
N LYS A 265 23.26 0.30 12.18
CA LYS A 265 23.86 0.97 13.34
C LYS A 265 24.19 2.44 13.05
N ILE A 266 24.74 2.74 11.88
CA ILE A 266 25.08 4.11 11.47
C ILE A 266 23.80 4.88 11.14
N GLN A 267 22.81 4.27 10.46
CA GLN A 267 21.51 4.90 10.25
C GLN A 267 20.85 5.33 11.57
N HIS A 268 20.88 4.45 12.58
CA HIS A 268 20.40 4.78 13.93
C HIS A 268 21.21 5.89 14.61
N PHE A 269 22.53 5.90 14.45
CA PHE A 269 23.37 6.99 14.93
C PHE A 269 23.00 8.34 14.30
N LEU A 270 22.86 8.39 12.97
CA LEU A 270 22.47 9.60 12.24
C LEU A 270 21.08 10.08 12.66
N TRP A 271 20.13 9.17 12.88
CA TRP A 271 18.83 9.50 13.47
C TRP A 271 18.98 10.09 14.88
N LYS A 272 19.87 9.55 15.74
CA LYS A 272 20.17 10.15 17.06
C LYS A 272 20.77 11.55 16.93
N CYS A 273 21.58 11.82 15.90
CA CYS A 273 22.10 13.16 15.62
C CYS A 273 20.96 14.15 15.35
N LEU A 274 20.07 13.83 14.39
CA LEU A 274 18.97 14.72 14.00
C LEU A 274 17.90 14.91 15.08
N SER A 275 17.67 13.87 15.87
CA SER A 275 16.71 13.91 16.95
C SER A 275 17.26 14.56 18.22
N ASN A 276 18.53 14.99 18.24
CA ASN A 276 19.22 15.50 19.44
C ASN A 276 19.16 14.48 20.62
N SER A 277 19.36 13.21 20.30
CA SER A 277 19.32 12.07 21.23
C SER A 277 20.71 11.48 21.50
N LEU A 278 21.77 12.20 21.13
CA LEU A 278 23.15 11.82 21.43
C LEU A 278 23.63 12.44 22.75
N PRO A 279 24.33 11.68 23.60
CA PRO A 279 24.87 12.17 24.87
C PRO A 279 26.13 13.03 24.64
N VAL A 280 25.94 14.24 24.14
CA VAL A 280 26.97 15.30 24.11
C VAL A 280 26.92 16.14 25.39
N ALA A 281 28.02 16.79 25.78
CA ALA A 281 28.12 17.51 27.05
C ALA A 281 27.01 18.55 27.22
N GLY A 282 26.69 19.31 26.15
CA GLY A 282 25.60 20.28 26.16
C GLY A 282 24.21 19.65 26.36
N ALA A 283 23.98 18.44 25.85
CA ALA A 283 22.71 17.72 26.03
C ALA A 283 22.60 17.07 27.42
N LEU A 284 23.72 16.58 27.96
CA LEU A 284 23.80 16.06 29.33
C LEU A 284 23.58 17.18 30.35
N ALA A 285 24.19 18.35 30.13
CA ALA A 285 23.98 19.53 30.97
C ALA A 285 22.54 20.05 30.92
N TYR A 286 21.94 20.10 29.72
CA TYR A 286 20.53 20.46 29.56
C TYR A 286 19.57 19.51 30.31
N ARG A 287 19.94 18.23 30.47
CA ARG A 287 19.19 17.22 31.22
C ARG A 287 19.59 17.14 32.69
N HIS A 288 20.42 18.07 33.18
CA HIS A 288 20.93 18.10 34.56
C HIS A 288 21.74 16.85 34.97
N LEU A 289 22.36 16.15 34.01
CA LEU A 289 23.23 14.99 34.27
C LEU A 289 24.71 15.36 34.43
N SER A 290 25.09 16.54 33.95
CA SER A 290 26.45 17.08 34.05
C SER A 290 26.37 18.56 34.39
N LYS A 291 27.33 19.08 35.15
CA LYS A 291 27.50 20.53 35.35
C LYS A 291 28.22 21.19 34.19
N GLU A 292 29.04 20.43 33.48
CA GLU A 292 29.85 20.91 32.36
C GLU A 292 29.11 20.71 31.03
N SER A 293 29.07 21.77 30.23
CA SER A 293 28.51 21.76 28.87
C SER A 293 29.54 22.01 27.78
N ALA A 294 30.80 22.28 28.15
CA ALA A 294 31.87 22.65 27.24
C ALA A 294 32.42 21.45 26.46
N CYS A 295 32.98 21.71 25.28
CA CYS A 295 33.69 20.72 24.49
C CYS A 295 35.10 20.49 25.06
N ILE A 296 35.49 19.22 25.23
CA ILE A 296 36.82 18.86 25.77
C ILE A 296 37.98 19.35 24.89
N ARG A 297 37.76 19.53 23.59
CA ARG A 297 38.75 20.01 22.62
C ARG A 297 38.79 21.53 22.45
N CYS A 298 37.69 22.19 22.79
CA CYS A 298 37.58 23.65 22.71
C CYS A 298 36.70 24.14 23.88
N PRO A 299 37.32 24.34 25.06
CA PRO A 299 36.61 24.61 26.31
C PRO A 299 35.72 25.86 26.28
N SER A 300 35.97 26.80 25.37
CA SER A 300 35.16 28.01 25.18
C SER A 300 33.80 27.77 24.50
N CYS A 301 33.58 26.58 23.92
CA CYS A 301 32.39 26.28 23.13
C CYS A 301 31.49 25.26 23.82
N LYS A 302 30.16 25.47 23.78
CA LYS A 302 29.17 24.47 24.21
C LYS A 302 29.15 23.29 23.24
N GLU A 303 29.30 22.07 23.75
CA GLU A 303 29.29 20.85 22.94
C GLU A 303 27.87 20.45 22.56
N THR A 304 27.41 20.94 21.41
CA THR A 304 26.20 20.45 20.73
C THR A 304 26.54 19.32 19.74
N VAL A 305 25.53 18.61 19.23
CA VAL A 305 25.75 17.62 18.15
C VAL A 305 26.33 18.30 16.90
N ASN A 306 25.83 19.48 16.54
CA ASN A 306 26.37 20.25 15.43
C ASN A 306 27.83 20.66 15.67
N HIS A 307 28.14 21.09 16.89
CA HIS A 307 29.49 21.43 17.27
C HIS A 307 30.42 20.22 17.15
N LEU A 308 30.05 19.08 17.73
CA LEU A 308 30.84 17.86 17.68
C LEU A 308 31.16 17.41 16.25
N LEU A 309 30.17 17.48 15.34
CA LEU A 309 30.28 16.91 14.01
C LEU A 309 30.82 17.90 12.96
N PHE A 310 30.62 19.20 13.13
CA PHE A 310 30.92 20.19 12.09
C PHE A 310 31.74 21.39 12.59
N LYS A 311 31.42 21.97 13.76
CA LYS A 311 32.05 23.24 14.20
C LYS A 311 33.29 23.10 15.10
N CYS A 312 33.50 21.96 15.73
CA CYS A 312 34.67 21.72 16.57
C CYS A 312 35.95 21.90 15.75
N THR A 313 37.00 22.48 16.34
CA THR A 313 38.31 22.69 15.68
C THR A 313 38.84 21.41 15.04
N PHE A 314 38.76 20.30 15.76
CA PHE A 314 39.14 18.97 15.26
C PHE A 314 38.24 18.50 14.11
N ALA A 315 36.91 18.70 14.21
CA ALA A 315 35.98 18.30 13.16
C ALA A 315 36.25 19.10 11.87
N ARG A 316 36.42 20.43 11.98
CA ARG A 316 36.77 21.31 10.85
C ARG A 316 38.06 20.88 10.16
N LEU A 317 39.10 20.56 10.92
CA LEU A 317 40.35 20.04 10.38
C LEU A 317 40.11 18.73 9.60
N THR A 318 39.35 17.80 10.19
CA THR A 318 39.05 16.50 9.56
C THR A 318 38.24 16.66 8.27
N TRP A 319 37.26 17.57 8.25
CA TRP A 319 36.54 17.93 7.01
C TRP A 319 37.45 18.56 5.97
N ALA A 320 38.34 19.47 6.38
CA ALA A 320 39.24 20.19 5.46
C ALA A 320 40.25 19.27 4.76
N ILE A 321 40.72 18.21 5.44
CA ILE A 321 41.60 17.21 4.83
C ILE A 321 40.84 16.10 4.10
N SER A 322 39.51 16.04 4.23
CA SER A 322 38.70 15.07 3.52
C SER A 322 38.47 15.50 2.06
N SER A 323 38.20 14.54 1.18
CA SER A 323 37.80 14.80 -0.22
C SER A 323 36.35 15.31 -0.36
N ILE A 324 35.67 15.59 0.75
CA ILE A 324 34.27 16.00 0.78
C ILE A 324 34.18 17.54 0.75
N PRO A 325 33.45 18.15 -0.19
CA PRO A 325 33.32 19.60 -0.27
C PRO A 325 32.62 20.18 0.96
N ILE A 326 33.25 21.21 1.53
CA ILE A 326 32.66 22.05 2.57
C ILE A 326 31.73 23.12 1.95
N PRO A 327 30.80 23.72 2.72
CA PRO A 327 29.89 24.75 2.21
C PRO A 327 30.61 25.96 1.60
N LEU A 328 29.95 26.64 0.65
CA LEU A 328 30.43 27.87 0.03
C LEU A 328 30.72 28.92 1.12
N GLY A 329 31.96 29.41 1.20
CA GLY A 329 32.43 30.30 2.26
C GLY A 329 33.25 29.63 3.36
N GLY A 330 33.39 28.29 3.34
CA GLY A 330 34.28 27.55 4.24
C GLY A 330 33.78 27.41 5.69
N GLU A 331 32.55 27.85 5.96
CA GLU A 331 31.94 27.83 7.30
C GLU A 331 30.71 26.93 7.36
N TRP A 332 30.60 26.16 8.44
CA TRP A 332 29.44 25.34 8.72
C TRP A 332 28.35 26.16 9.42
N ALA A 333 27.08 25.93 9.05
CA ALA A 333 25.94 26.62 9.64
C ALA A 333 25.71 26.24 11.11
N ASP A 334 25.02 27.10 11.89
CA ASP A 334 24.62 26.79 13.28
C ASP A 334 23.62 25.64 13.40
N SER A 335 22.91 25.34 12.32
CA SER A 335 21.93 24.26 12.25
C SER A 335 22.56 22.95 11.78
N ILE A 336 22.42 21.90 12.62
CA ILE A 336 22.75 20.52 12.24
C ILE A 336 21.97 20.08 11.00
N TYR A 337 20.74 20.57 10.83
CA TYR A 337 19.88 20.20 9.71
C TYR A 337 20.42 20.71 8.39
N VAL A 338 20.88 21.96 8.35
CA VAL A 338 21.48 22.58 7.15
C VAL A 338 22.76 21.83 6.76
N ASN A 339 23.62 21.56 7.74
CA ASN A 339 24.89 20.87 7.49
C ASN A 339 24.67 19.43 6.99
N LEU A 340 23.74 18.68 7.61
CA LEU A 340 23.41 17.33 7.15
C LEU A 340 22.71 17.34 5.79
N TYR A 341 21.81 18.29 5.54
CA TYR A 341 21.17 18.44 4.23
C TYR A 341 22.23 18.69 3.14
N TRP A 342 23.22 19.53 3.41
CA TRP A 342 24.33 19.77 2.49
C TRP A 342 25.09 18.47 2.18
N VAL A 343 25.66 17.81 3.19
CA VAL A 343 26.55 16.65 2.97
C VAL A 343 25.84 15.44 2.38
N PHE A 344 24.55 15.24 2.70
CA PHE A 344 23.79 14.15 2.10
C PHE A 344 23.36 14.44 0.66
N ASN A 345 23.27 15.70 0.23
CA ASN A 345 22.84 16.07 -1.12
C ASN A 345 23.97 16.39 -2.10
N LEU A 346 25.24 16.16 -1.72
CA LEU A 346 26.40 16.43 -2.57
C LEU A 346 26.36 15.72 -3.94
N GLY A 347 25.89 14.48 -3.99
CA GLY A 347 25.76 13.72 -5.25
C GLY A 347 24.55 14.12 -6.10
N ASN A 348 23.62 14.92 -5.58
CA ASN A 348 22.44 15.34 -6.34
C ASN A 348 22.86 16.43 -7.34
N GLY A 349 22.93 16.07 -8.63
CA GLY A 349 23.28 17.00 -9.70
C GLY A 349 24.77 17.03 -10.05
N ASN A 350 25.62 16.27 -9.35
CA ASN A 350 27.02 16.14 -9.76
C ASN A 350 27.67 14.76 -9.45
N PRO A 351 27.88 13.90 -10.48
CA PRO A 351 28.39 12.54 -10.30
C PRO A 351 29.77 12.44 -9.65
N GLN A 352 30.63 13.44 -9.81
CA GLN A 352 31.99 13.41 -9.25
C GLN A 352 32.00 13.38 -7.70
N TRP A 353 30.91 13.80 -7.06
CA TRP A 353 30.76 13.85 -5.61
C TRP A 353 30.06 12.62 -5.03
N GLU A 354 29.66 11.67 -5.88
CA GLU A 354 28.95 10.47 -5.45
C GLU A 354 29.79 9.64 -4.48
N LYS A 355 31.07 9.40 -4.80
CA LYS A 355 32.01 8.69 -3.92
C LYS A 355 32.20 9.43 -2.58
N ALA A 356 32.36 10.75 -2.62
CA ALA A 356 32.49 11.57 -1.42
C ALA A 356 31.22 11.48 -0.54
N SER A 357 30.03 11.45 -1.15
CA SER A 357 28.76 11.35 -0.42
C SER A 357 28.60 10.02 0.32
N GLN A 358 29.19 8.93 -0.19
CA GLN A 358 29.17 7.62 0.47
C GLN A 358 30.06 7.56 1.72
N LEU A 359 31.12 8.38 1.77
CA LEU A 359 32.03 8.47 2.91
C LEU A 359 31.43 9.25 4.10
N VAL A 360 30.53 10.21 3.84
CA VAL A 360 29.93 11.11 4.83
C VAL A 360 29.43 10.38 6.10
N PRO A 361 28.60 9.31 6.02
CA PRO A 361 28.08 8.64 7.21
C PRO A 361 29.15 8.04 8.10
N TRP A 362 30.21 7.50 7.49
CA TRP A 362 31.34 6.85 8.17
C TRP A 362 32.22 7.89 8.85
N LEU A 363 32.46 9.03 8.19
CA LEU A 363 33.20 10.14 8.77
C LEU A 363 32.49 10.72 10.00
N LEU A 364 31.18 10.98 9.90
CA LEU A 364 30.36 11.45 11.03
C LEU A 364 30.41 10.47 12.21
N TRP A 365 30.31 9.16 11.92
CA TRP A 365 30.43 8.11 12.93
C TRP A 365 31.81 8.10 13.60
N ARG A 366 32.88 8.23 12.81
CA ARG A 366 34.27 8.21 13.30
C ARG A 366 34.63 9.47 14.10
N LEU A 367 34.10 10.64 13.75
CA LEU A 367 34.21 11.86 14.55
C LEU A 367 33.61 11.67 15.95
N TRP A 368 32.39 11.13 16.03
CA TRP A 368 31.73 10.83 17.30
C TRP A 368 32.48 9.77 18.11
N LYS A 369 32.94 8.70 17.44
CA LYS A 369 33.74 7.65 18.08
C LYS A 369 35.05 8.18 18.65
N ASN A 370 35.79 8.99 17.89
CA ASN A 370 37.06 9.57 18.34
C ASN A 370 36.86 10.45 19.57
N ARG A 371 35.82 11.30 19.58
CA ARG A 371 35.48 12.10 20.77
C ARG A 371 35.17 11.21 21.98
N ASN A 372 34.45 10.10 21.81
CA ASN A 372 34.15 9.20 22.92
C ASN A 372 35.38 8.43 23.42
N GLU A 373 36.32 8.05 22.56
CA GLU A 373 37.59 7.47 23.01
C GLU A 373 38.39 8.46 23.85
N LEU A 374 38.39 9.74 23.47
CA LEU A 374 39.03 10.79 24.26
C LEU A 374 38.37 10.96 25.63
N VAL A 375 37.04 11.08 25.66
CA VAL A 375 36.29 11.29 26.91
C VAL A 375 36.39 10.10 27.88
N PHE A 376 36.31 8.86 27.39
CA PHE A 376 36.24 7.67 28.26
C PHE A 376 37.59 6.98 28.49
N ARG A 377 38.57 7.16 27.60
CA ARG A 377 39.86 6.47 27.67
C ARG A 377 41.08 7.39 27.59
N GLY A 378 40.88 8.70 27.44
CA GLY A 378 41.97 9.66 27.26
C GLY A 378 42.78 9.46 25.98
N ARG A 379 42.23 8.70 25.00
CA ARG A 379 42.92 8.38 23.74
C ARG A 379 42.30 9.18 22.59
N GLU A 380 43.15 9.80 21.79
CA GLU A 380 42.71 10.56 20.61
C GLU A 380 43.51 10.13 19.38
N PHE A 381 42.79 9.90 18.29
CA PHE A 381 43.38 9.75 16.97
C PHE A 381 43.49 11.12 16.30
N ASN A 382 44.58 11.35 15.55
CA ASN A 382 44.72 12.55 14.73
C ASN A 382 43.71 12.55 13.57
N ALA A 383 43.53 13.70 12.90
CA ALA A 383 42.53 13.86 11.85
C ALA A 383 42.73 12.90 10.67
N GLN A 384 43.99 12.67 10.24
CA GLN A 384 44.31 11.76 9.15
C GLN A 384 43.93 10.31 9.48
N GLU A 385 44.23 9.84 10.69
CA GLU A 385 43.88 8.49 11.14
C GLU A 385 42.37 8.30 11.29
N VAL A 386 41.63 9.34 11.70
CA VAL A 386 40.15 9.31 11.73
C VAL A 386 39.57 9.17 10.32
N LEU A 387 40.11 9.92 9.35
CA LEU A 387 39.68 9.85 7.95
C LEU A 387 39.99 8.48 7.34
N ARG A 388 41.23 7.99 7.48
CA ARG A 388 41.66 6.67 7.00
C ARG A 388 40.76 5.55 7.53
N ARG A 389 40.40 5.59 8.81
CA ARG A 389 39.46 4.61 9.39
C ARG A 389 38.04 4.71 8.87
N ALA A 390 37.58 5.90 8.46
CA ALA A 390 36.27 6.05 7.82
C ALA A 390 36.27 5.45 6.41
N GLU A 391 37.40 5.58 5.68
CA GLU A 391 37.61 4.97 4.37
C GLU A 391 37.71 3.44 4.47
N ASP A 392 38.49 2.93 5.44
CA ASP A 392 38.60 1.49 5.73
C ASP A 392 37.21 0.88 6.02
N ASP A 393 36.39 1.56 6.84
CA ASP A 393 35.03 1.08 7.16
C ASP A 393 34.10 1.05 5.93
N LEU A 394 34.22 2.07 5.06
CA LEU A 394 33.42 2.16 3.84
C LEU A 394 33.79 1.02 2.88
N GLU A 395 35.09 0.75 2.71
CA GLU A 395 35.55 -0.33 1.84
C GLU A 395 35.16 -1.70 2.39
N GLU A 396 35.29 -1.91 3.71
CA GLU A 396 34.82 -3.15 4.35
C GLU A 396 33.32 -3.39 4.11
N TRP A 397 32.50 -2.33 4.19
CA TRP A 397 31.06 -2.40 3.90
C TRP A 397 30.78 -2.74 2.42
N ARG A 398 31.54 -2.14 1.50
CA ARG A 398 31.42 -2.37 0.05
C ARG A 398 31.67 -3.83 -0.29
N ILE A 399 32.78 -4.40 0.20
CA ILE A 399 33.17 -5.80 -0.01
C ILE A 399 32.07 -6.76 0.48
N ARG A 400 31.52 -6.52 1.68
CA ARG A 400 30.44 -7.36 2.23
C ARG A 400 29.18 -7.33 1.38
N THR A 401 28.78 -6.14 0.92
CA THR A 401 27.57 -5.96 0.10
C THR A 401 27.70 -6.65 -1.27
N GLU A 402 28.89 -6.57 -1.88
CA GLU A 402 29.18 -7.24 -3.15
C GLU A 402 29.13 -8.77 -3.01
N ALA A 403 29.69 -9.33 -1.93
CA ALA A 403 29.65 -10.77 -1.63
C ALA A 403 28.22 -11.30 -1.44
N GLU A 404 27.36 -10.57 -0.73
CA GLU A 404 25.93 -10.91 -0.54
C GLU A 404 25.14 -10.89 -1.86
N SER A 405 25.48 -9.96 -2.76
CA SER A 405 24.82 -9.84 -4.08
C SER A 405 25.16 -11.00 -5.02
N CYS A 406 26.35 -11.60 -4.87
CA CYS A 406 26.81 -12.74 -5.66
C CYS A 406 26.17 -14.06 -5.18
N GLY A 407 25.92 -14.21 -3.87
CA GLY A 407 25.35 -15.41 -3.26
C GLY A 407 23.84 -15.63 -3.46
N THR A 408 23.09 -14.62 -3.94
CA THR A 408 21.61 -14.64 -3.97
C THR A 408 21.01 -14.72 -5.38
N LYS A 409 21.78 -15.15 -6.38
CA LYS A 409 21.25 -15.45 -7.73
C LYS A 409 21.11 -16.96 -7.93
N LEU A 410 20.19 -17.58 -7.19
CA LEU A 410 19.60 -18.84 -7.66
C LEU A 410 18.76 -18.49 -8.89
N GLN A 411 19.29 -18.84 -10.07
CA GLN A 411 18.59 -18.73 -11.34
C GLN A 411 17.28 -19.53 -11.26
N VAL A 412 16.16 -18.83 -11.11
CA VAL A 412 14.88 -19.37 -11.54
C VAL A 412 14.96 -19.44 -13.07
N ASN A 413 15.07 -20.65 -13.61
CA ASN A 413 14.91 -20.94 -15.03
C ASN A 413 13.53 -20.42 -15.48
N LYS A 414 13.48 -19.16 -15.94
CA LYS A 414 12.39 -18.69 -16.80
C LYS A 414 12.57 -19.44 -18.12
N SER A 415 11.75 -20.43 -18.36
CA SER A 415 11.60 -21.07 -19.66
C SER A 415 11.25 -19.98 -20.69
N SER A 416 12.27 -19.56 -21.44
CA SER A 416 12.14 -18.70 -22.60
C SER A 416 11.49 -19.50 -23.73
N CYS A 417 10.16 -19.43 -23.83
CA CYS A 417 9.48 -19.67 -25.11
C CYS A 417 8.34 -18.66 -25.25
N GLY A 418 8.67 -17.44 -25.67
CA GLY A 418 7.72 -16.35 -25.92
C GLY A 418 6.90 -16.51 -27.20
N ARG A 419 6.74 -17.73 -27.73
CA ARG A 419 5.97 -17.99 -28.96
C ARG A 419 4.73 -18.79 -28.61
N TRP A 420 3.56 -18.27 -28.98
CA TRP A 420 2.28 -18.95 -28.81
C TRP A 420 2.30 -20.33 -29.49
N ARG A 421 1.67 -21.33 -28.86
CA ARG A 421 1.58 -22.70 -29.40
C ARG A 421 0.13 -23.16 -29.46
N PRO A 422 -0.26 -23.93 -30.50
CA PRO A 422 -1.61 -24.48 -30.60
C PRO A 422 -1.93 -25.42 -29.43
N PRO A 423 -3.22 -25.54 -29.05
CA PRO A 423 -3.66 -26.47 -28.02
C PRO A 423 -3.57 -27.95 -28.47
N PRO A 424 -3.64 -28.90 -27.53
CA PRO A 424 -3.78 -30.33 -27.84
C PRO A 424 -5.03 -30.64 -28.67
N HIS A 425 -5.08 -31.83 -29.28
CA HIS A 425 -6.26 -32.28 -30.04
C HIS A 425 -7.52 -32.27 -29.15
N GLN A 426 -8.67 -31.86 -29.72
CA GLN A 426 -9.96 -31.63 -29.05
C GLN A 426 -10.04 -30.43 -28.10
N TRP A 427 -8.92 -29.74 -27.85
CA TRP A 427 -8.90 -28.52 -27.08
C TRP A 427 -8.92 -27.29 -27.99
N VAL A 428 -9.60 -26.24 -27.53
CA VAL A 428 -9.48 -24.91 -28.10
C VAL A 428 -8.75 -24.00 -27.13
N LYS A 429 -8.11 -22.97 -27.65
CA LYS A 429 -7.34 -22.01 -26.87
C LYS A 429 -7.85 -20.60 -27.12
N CYS A 430 -8.17 -19.90 -26.03
CA CYS A 430 -8.74 -18.57 -26.05
C CYS A 430 -7.81 -17.56 -25.39
N ASN A 431 -7.24 -16.67 -26.20
CA ASN A 431 -6.42 -15.56 -25.73
C ASN A 431 -7.31 -14.36 -25.42
N THR A 432 -7.12 -13.71 -24.27
CA THR A 432 -7.88 -12.52 -23.85
C THR A 432 -6.95 -11.37 -23.53
N ASP A 433 -7.44 -10.14 -23.75
CA ASP A 433 -6.70 -8.92 -23.44
C ASP A 433 -7.65 -7.73 -23.19
N ALA A 434 -7.19 -6.74 -22.44
CA ALA A 434 -7.88 -5.47 -22.28
C ALA A 434 -6.98 -4.25 -22.51
N THR A 435 -7.52 -3.29 -23.25
CA THR A 435 -6.93 -1.96 -23.40
C THR A 435 -7.61 -0.99 -22.44
N TRP A 436 -6.82 -0.42 -21.53
CA TRP A 436 -7.28 0.54 -20.54
C TRP A 436 -6.33 1.74 -20.45
N ASN A 437 -6.89 2.95 -20.45
CA ASN A 437 -6.13 4.19 -20.28
C ASN A 437 -6.80 5.08 -19.22
N ARG A 438 -6.00 5.75 -18.39
CA ARG A 438 -6.46 6.70 -17.37
C ARG A 438 -7.22 7.87 -17.96
N ASP A 439 -6.79 8.35 -19.13
CA ASP A 439 -7.31 9.58 -19.73
C ASP A 439 -8.53 9.34 -20.62
N ASN A 440 -8.73 8.09 -21.05
CA ASN A 440 -9.87 7.72 -21.89
C ASN A 440 -11.11 7.43 -21.04
N GLU A 441 -12.30 7.86 -21.50
CA GLU A 441 -13.59 7.56 -20.88
C GLU A 441 -14.13 6.16 -21.23
N ARG A 442 -13.37 5.37 -22.00
CA ARG A 442 -13.72 4.03 -22.46
C ARG A 442 -12.54 3.08 -22.33
N CYS A 443 -12.82 1.80 -22.14
CA CYS A 443 -11.84 0.72 -22.25
C CYS A 443 -12.28 -0.29 -23.31
N GLY A 444 -11.32 -0.97 -23.91
CA GLY A 444 -11.55 -1.99 -24.92
C GLY A 444 -11.25 -3.37 -24.37
N ILE A 445 -12.07 -4.36 -24.68
CA ILE A 445 -11.83 -5.76 -24.33
C ILE A 445 -11.88 -6.62 -25.58
N GLY A 446 -11.01 -7.64 -25.60
CA GLY A 446 -10.86 -8.51 -26.76
C GLY A 446 -10.57 -9.95 -26.36
N TRP A 447 -11.04 -10.89 -27.19
CA TRP A 447 -10.64 -12.28 -27.10
C TRP A 447 -10.57 -12.95 -28.47
N VAL A 448 -9.73 -13.99 -28.58
CA VAL A 448 -9.53 -14.75 -29.82
C VAL A 448 -9.47 -16.24 -29.50
N LEU A 449 -10.32 -17.01 -30.16
CA LEU A 449 -10.37 -18.47 -30.07
C LEU A 449 -9.65 -19.12 -31.26
N ARG A 450 -8.73 -20.05 -30.98
CA ARG A 450 -7.99 -20.84 -31.97
C ARG A 450 -8.12 -22.33 -31.72
N ASN A 451 -8.12 -23.13 -32.79
CA ASN A 451 -8.15 -24.61 -32.73
C ASN A 451 -6.74 -25.23 -32.66
N GLU A 452 -6.66 -26.56 -32.70
CA GLU A 452 -5.39 -27.32 -32.65
C GLU A 452 -4.46 -27.07 -33.85
N LYS A 453 -4.96 -26.49 -34.95
CA LYS A 453 -4.15 -26.07 -36.11
C LYS A 453 -3.64 -24.63 -36.00
N GLY A 454 -4.04 -23.90 -34.96
CA GLY A 454 -3.76 -22.47 -34.81
C GLY A 454 -4.71 -21.56 -35.59
N GLU A 455 -5.73 -22.12 -36.26
CA GLU A 455 -6.70 -21.35 -37.04
C GLU A 455 -7.66 -20.62 -36.10
N VAL A 456 -7.90 -19.33 -36.37
CA VAL A 456 -8.89 -18.55 -35.64
C VAL A 456 -10.30 -19.02 -36.00
N LYS A 457 -11.06 -19.42 -34.98
CA LYS A 457 -12.48 -19.79 -35.10
C LYS A 457 -13.40 -18.62 -34.82
N TRP A 458 -13.07 -17.86 -33.79
CA TRP A 458 -13.88 -16.74 -33.33
C TRP A 458 -12.99 -15.62 -32.79
N MET A 459 -13.43 -14.38 -32.97
CA MET A 459 -12.87 -13.22 -32.31
C MET A 459 -14.00 -12.38 -31.74
N GLY A 460 -13.83 -11.88 -30.52
CA GLY A 460 -14.75 -10.92 -29.92
C GLY A 460 -14.03 -9.61 -29.64
N ALA A 461 -14.58 -8.50 -30.13
CA ALA A 461 -14.18 -7.15 -29.75
C ALA A 461 -15.36 -6.39 -29.13
N ARG A 462 -15.16 -5.73 -27.99
CA ARG A 462 -16.20 -4.91 -27.36
C ARG A 462 -15.61 -3.70 -26.64
N ALA A 463 -16.17 -2.52 -26.91
CA ALA A 463 -15.92 -1.33 -26.10
C ALA A 463 -16.80 -1.35 -24.85
N LEU A 464 -16.26 -0.88 -23.72
CA LEU A 464 -16.99 -0.67 -22.47
C LEU A 464 -16.81 0.77 -21.98
N PRO A 465 -17.74 1.28 -21.15
CA PRO A 465 -17.44 2.41 -20.28
C PRO A 465 -16.17 2.14 -19.47
N LYS A 466 -15.45 3.20 -19.12
CA LYS A 466 -14.23 3.12 -18.31
C LYS A 466 -14.45 2.29 -17.05
N LEU A 467 -13.59 1.30 -16.84
CA LEU A 467 -13.51 0.52 -15.60
C LEU A 467 -12.47 1.11 -14.65
N LYS A 468 -12.42 0.67 -13.39
CA LYS A 468 -11.57 1.31 -12.36
C LYS A 468 -10.09 1.02 -12.52
N SER A 469 -9.78 -0.17 -13.03
CA SER A 469 -8.41 -0.66 -13.10
C SER A 469 -8.19 -1.53 -14.33
N VAL A 470 -6.94 -1.63 -14.73
CA VAL A 470 -6.48 -2.56 -15.78
C VAL A 470 -6.92 -3.98 -15.44
N LEU A 471 -6.74 -4.43 -14.19
CA LEU A 471 -7.09 -5.77 -13.77
C LEU A 471 -8.60 -6.08 -13.87
N GLU A 472 -9.45 -5.09 -13.58
CA GLU A 472 -10.90 -5.23 -13.76
C GLU A 472 -11.28 -5.36 -15.25
N ALA A 473 -10.60 -4.62 -16.13
CA ALA A 473 -10.80 -4.73 -17.57
C ALA A 473 -10.35 -6.09 -18.12
N GLU A 474 -9.19 -6.59 -17.67
CA GLU A 474 -8.69 -7.94 -18.00
C GLU A 474 -9.67 -9.02 -17.53
N LEU A 475 -10.16 -8.90 -16.29
CA LEU A 475 -11.15 -9.85 -15.75
C LEU A 475 -12.45 -9.81 -16.55
N GLU A 476 -12.92 -8.64 -16.98
CA GLU A 476 -14.14 -8.53 -17.78
C GLU A 476 -13.96 -9.08 -19.21
N ALA A 477 -12.75 -8.93 -19.79
CA ALA A 477 -12.38 -9.57 -21.05
C ALA A 477 -12.43 -11.10 -20.93
N MET A 478 -11.81 -11.65 -19.88
CA MET A 478 -11.83 -13.07 -19.55
C MET A 478 -13.26 -13.59 -19.34
N ARG A 479 -14.04 -12.89 -18.50
CA ARG A 479 -15.43 -13.25 -18.22
C ARG A 479 -16.30 -13.24 -19.48
N TRP A 480 -16.09 -12.27 -20.38
CA TRP A 480 -16.81 -12.20 -21.64
C TRP A 480 -16.44 -13.34 -22.59
N ALA A 481 -15.15 -13.71 -22.66
CA ALA A 481 -14.70 -14.87 -23.41
C ALA A 481 -15.34 -16.16 -22.88
N VAL A 482 -15.27 -16.40 -21.57
CA VAL A 482 -15.89 -17.56 -20.91
C VAL A 482 -17.39 -17.62 -21.21
N LEU A 483 -18.12 -16.52 -21.04
CA LEU A 483 -19.56 -16.45 -21.35
C LEU A 483 -19.86 -16.80 -22.81
N SER A 484 -19.07 -16.29 -23.75
CA SER A 484 -19.28 -16.50 -25.17
C SER A 484 -19.04 -17.96 -25.55
N LEU A 485 -17.95 -18.55 -25.07
CA LEU A 485 -17.59 -19.93 -25.37
C LEU A 485 -18.53 -20.95 -24.72
N SER A 486 -19.06 -20.65 -23.52
CA SER A 486 -20.09 -21.47 -22.88
C SER A 486 -21.37 -21.49 -23.73
N ARG A 487 -21.80 -20.34 -24.27
CA ARG A 487 -22.96 -20.24 -25.17
C ARG A 487 -22.74 -20.93 -26.50
N PHE A 488 -21.50 -20.98 -26.98
CA PHE A 488 -21.12 -21.74 -28.18
C PHE A 488 -20.89 -23.23 -27.91
N GLN A 489 -21.11 -23.70 -26.67
CA GLN A 489 -21.00 -25.10 -26.27
C GLN A 489 -19.61 -25.71 -26.44
N TYR A 490 -18.54 -24.91 -26.25
CA TYR A 490 -17.19 -25.45 -26.12
C TYR A 490 -16.98 -26.05 -24.73
N ASN A 491 -16.42 -27.26 -24.65
CA ASN A 491 -16.30 -28.01 -23.39
C ASN A 491 -14.86 -28.11 -22.84
N TYR A 492 -13.84 -28.01 -23.71
CA TYR A 492 -12.42 -28.15 -23.36
C TYR A 492 -11.66 -26.90 -23.83
N VAL A 493 -11.37 -25.99 -22.90
CA VAL A 493 -10.82 -24.66 -23.23
C VAL A 493 -9.59 -24.32 -22.39
N ILE A 494 -8.53 -23.86 -23.05
CA ILE A 494 -7.39 -23.21 -22.40
C ILE A 494 -7.55 -21.70 -22.55
N PHE A 495 -7.75 -20.97 -21.45
CA PHE A 495 -7.74 -19.51 -21.46
C PHE A 495 -6.34 -18.98 -21.16
N GLU A 496 -5.89 -18.04 -21.98
CA GLU A 496 -4.58 -17.40 -21.88
C GLU A 496 -4.73 -15.89 -21.72
N SER A 497 -3.97 -15.30 -20.79
CA SER A 497 -3.86 -13.86 -20.58
C SER A 497 -2.42 -13.50 -20.22
N ASP A 498 -2.02 -12.27 -20.54
CA ASP A 498 -0.74 -11.69 -20.14
C ASP A 498 -0.77 -11.03 -18.75
N SER A 499 -1.92 -11.06 -18.08
CA SER A 499 -2.06 -10.63 -16.69
C SER A 499 -1.73 -11.77 -15.74
N GLN A 500 -0.48 -11.84 -15.28
CA GLN A 500 -0.04 -12.84 -14.30
C GLN A 500 -0.91 -12.81 -13.03
N VAL A 501 -1.27 -11.61 -12.56
CA VAL A 501 -2.12 -11.42 -11.37
C VAL A 501 -3.51 -12.03 -11.58
N LEU A 502 -4.12 -11.86 -12.76
CA LEU A 502 -5.41 -12.45 -13.07
C LEU A 502 -5.34 -13.98 -13.07
N ILE A 503 -4.32 -14.55 -13.71
CA ILE A 503 -4.14 -16.01 -13.79
C ILE A 503 -3.90 -16.61 -12.41
N GLU A 504 -3.12 -15.95 -11.55
CA GLU A 504 -2.90 -16.37 -10.16
C GLU A 504 -4.20 -16.32 -9.35
N ILE A 505 -5.01 -15.28 -9.51
CA ILE A 505 -6.33 -15.16 -8.86
C ILE A 505 -7.24 -16.32 -9.26
N LEU A 506 -7.29 -16.65 -10.55
CA LEU A 506 -8.17 -17.70 -11.09
C LEU A 506 -7.70 -19.11 -10.74
N ASN A 507 -6.39 -19.37 -10.71
CA ASN A 507 -5.85 -20.69 -10.38
C ASN A 507 -5.81 -21.00 -8.88
N ASN A 508 -5.63 -19.98 -8.03
CA ASN A 508 -5.55 -20.15 -6.57
C ASN A 508 -6.89 -19.93 -5.85
N ASP A 509 -7.98 -19.69 -6.59
CA ASP A 509 -9.27 -19.28 -6.06
C ASP A 509 -9.17 -18.10 -5.07
N GLU A 510 -8.28 -17.15 -5.36
CA GLU A 510 -8.05 -16.01 -4.47
C GLU A 510 -9.18 -14.99 -4.61
N ILE A 511 -10.01 -14.85 -3.57
CA ILE A 511 -11.14 -13.92 -3.61
C ILE A 511 -10.66 -12.52 -3.22
N TRP A 512 -10.45 -11.66 -4.23
CA TRP A 512 -10.23 -10.22 -4.03
C TRP A 512 -11.58 -9.52 -3.84
N PRO A 513 -11.89 -8.95 -2.65
CA PRO A 513 -13.19 -8.32 -2.41
C PRO A 513 -13.59 -7.25 -3.42
N SER A 514 -12.63 -6.52 -4.01
CA SER A 514 -12.89 -5.50 -5.03
C SER A 514 -13.42 -6.08 -6.34
N LEU A 515 -13.03 -7.31 -6.69
CA LEU A 515 -13.39 -8.00 -7.93
C LEU A 515 -14.36 -9.18 -7.70
N LYS A 516 -14.72 -9.43 -6.44
CA LYS A 516 -15.50 -10.58 -5.99
C LYS A 516 -16.76 -10.83 -6.85
N PRO A 517 -17.59 -9.83 -7.20
CA PRO A 517 -18.79 -10.12 -7.97
C PRO A 517 -18.50 -10.69 -9.36
N ALA A 518 -17.50 -10.15 -10.05
CA ALA A 518 -17.10 -10.62 -11.38
C ALA A 518 -16.44 -12.01 -11.32
N ILE A 519 -15.63 -12.28 -10.30
CA ILE A 519 -15.02 -13.61 -10.08
C ILE A 519 -16.10 -14.66 -9.79
N GLN A 520 -17.08 -14.36 -8.94
CA GLN A 520 -18.16 -15.31 -8.62
C GLN A 520 -19.05 -15.63 -9.83
N ASP A 521 -19.34 -14.63 -10.67
CA ASP A 521 -20.06 -14.88 -11.92
C ASP A 521 -19.22 -15.73 -12.89
N LEU A 522 -17.92 -15.44 -13.00
CA LEU A 522 -16.99 -16.23 -13.82
C LEU A 522 -16.93 -17.69 -13.34
N GLN A 523 -16.75 -17.94 -12.04
CA GLN A 523 -16.73 -19.29 -11.46
C GLN A 523 -18.03 -20.07 -11.76
N ARG A 524 -19.18 -19.38 -11.71
CA ARG A 524 -20.46 -19.97 -12.09
C ARG A 524 -20.50 -20.34 -13.58
N LEU A 525 -19.98 -19.50 -14.47
CA LEU A 525 -19.93 -19.80 -15.90
C LEU A 525 -18.98 -20.97 -16.20
N LEU A 526 -17.88 -21.10 -15.46
CA LEU A 526 -16.94 -22.21 -15.60
C LEU A 526 -17.57 -23.58 -15.30
N SER A 527 -18.59 -23.64 -14.43
CA SER A 527 -19.29 -24.90 -14.13
C SER A 527 -20.02 -25.53 -15.34
N GLN A 528 -20.13 -24.80 -16.46
CA GLN A 528 -20.74 -25.29 -17.69
C GLN A 528 -19.76 -26.02 -18.62
N PHE A 529 -18.46 -25.95 -18.33
CA PHE A 529 -17.41 -26.60 -19.11
C PHE A 529 -17.04 -27.95 -18.49
N THR A 530 -16.56 -28.89 -19.31
CA THR A 530 -16.02 -30.15 -18.81
C THR A 530 -14.64 -29.96 -18.18
N GLU A 531 -13.75 -29.23 -18.86
CA GLU A 531 -12.41 -28.94 -18.35
C GLU A 531 -11.91 -27.57 -18.85
N VAL A 532 -11.34 -26.78 -17.94
CA VAL A 532 -10.80 -25.46 -18.22
C VAL A 532 -9.42 -25.30 -17.60
N LYS A 533 -8.50 -24.63 -18.31
CA LYS A 533 -7.17 -24.27 -17.80
C LYS A 533 -6.92 -22.79 -17.98
N PHE A 534 -6.35 -22.14 -16.96
CA PHE A 534 -5.87 -20.75 -17.03
C PHE A 534 -4.36 -20.73 -17.07
N VAL A 535 -3.80 -20.12 -18.12
CA VAL A 535 -2.36 -20.13 -18.40
C VAL A 535 -1.88 -18.70 -18.64
N PHE A 536 -0.76 -18.33 -18.00
CA PHE A 536 -0.09 -17.07 -18.27
C PHE A 536 0.72 -17.18 -19.57
N ILE A 537 0.62 -16.18 -20.44
CA ILE A 537 1.44 -16.06 -21.63
C ILE A 537 2.14 -14.68 -21.66
N PRO A 538 3.43 -14.58 -22.01
CA PRO A 538 4.07 -13.29 -22.23
C PRO A 538 3.35 -12.47 -23.30
N ARG A 539 3.44 -11.14 -23.21
CA ARG A 539 2.74 -10.21 -24.12
C ARG A 539 3.10 -10.43 -25.59
N GLU A 540 4.33 -10.87 -25.88
CA GLU A 540 4.79 -11.22 -27.23
C GLU A 540 3.95 -12.36 -27.85
N GLY A 541 3.39 -13.24 -27.01
CA GLY A 541 2.50 -14.33 -27.42
C GLY A 541 1.01 -13.96 -27.45
N ASN A 542 0.62 -12.76 -26.98
CA ASN A 542 -0.79 -12.32 -26.87
C ASN A 542 -1.16 -11.18 -27.84
N THR A 543 -0.28 -10.84 -28.78
CA THR A 543 -0.39 -9.66 -29.66
C THR A 543 -1.70 -9.54 -30.43
N LEU A 544 -2.28 -10.67 -30.86
CA LEU A 544 -3.56 -10.64 -31.58
C LEU A 544 -4.72 -10.25 -30.68
N ALA A 545 -4.82 -10.80 -29.46
CA ALA A 545 -5.86 -10.42 -28.50
C ALA A 545 -5.71 -8.95 -28.10
N GLU A 546 -4.48 -8.49 -27.89
CA GLU A 546 -4.16 -7.08 -27.63
C GLU A 546 -4.66 -6.16 -28.75
N ARG A 547 -4.40 -6.54 -30.00
CA ARG A 547 -4.88 -5.76 -31.14
C ARG A 547 -6.41 -5.72 -31.21
N VAL A 548 -7.08 -6.83 -30.92
CA VAL A 548 -8.55 -6.90 -30.90
C VAL A 548 -9.13 -5.99 -29.83
N ALA A 549 -8.55 -6.02 -28.63
CA ALA A 549 -8.94 -5.13 -27.54
C ALA A 549 -8.74 -3.66 -27.93
N ARG A 550 -7.61 -3.33 -28.55
CA ARG A 550 -7.30 -1.97 -29.01
C ARG A 550 -8.25 -1.48 -30.11
N GLU A 551 -8.53 -2.33 -31.09
CA GLU A 551 -9.45 -1.99 -32.19
C GLU A 551 -10.86 -1.70 -31.67
N SER A 552 -11.28 -2.36 -30.59
CA SER A 552 -12.61 -2.07 -30.00
C SER A 552 -12.79 -0.62 -29.56
N LEU A 553 -11.70 0.14 -29.30
CA LEU A 553 -11.78 1.57 -29.00
C LEU A 553 -12.25 2.42 -30.19
N SER A 554 -12.14 1.93 -31.42
CA SER A 554 -12.63 2.64 -32.63
C SER A 554 -14.15 2.57 -32.77
N PHE A 555 -14.84 1.79 -31.92
CA PHE A 555 -16.27 1.55 -32.07
C PHE A 555 -17.11 2.74 -31.58
N LEU A 556 -18.14 3.08 -32.37
CA LEU A 556 -19.05 4.18 -32.05
C LEU A 556 -19.91 3.88 -30.80
N ASN A 557 -20.31 2.61 -30.62
CA ASN A 557 -21.16 2.14 -29.53
C ASN A 557 -20.49 1.02 -28.70
N TYR A 558 -21.18 0.57 -27.65
CA TYR A 558 -20.70 -0.48 -26.72
C TYR A 558 -21.19 -1.89 -27.09
N ASP A 559 -21.69 -2.06 -28.31
CA ASP A 559 -22.24 -3.33 -28.77
C ASP A 559 -21.11 -4.33 -29.04
N PRO A 560 -21.25 -5.59 -28.59
CA PRO A 560 -20.27 -6.62 -28.87
C PRO A 560 -20.21 -6.94 -30.36
N LYS A 561 -19.01 -7.01 -30.93
CA LYS A 561 -18.78 -7.51 -32.29
C LYS A 561 -18.11 -8.88 -32.23
N LEU A 562 -18.71 -9.85 -32.92
CA LEU A 562 -18.20 -11.21 -33.05
C LEU A 562 -17.83 -11.48 -34.51
N TYR A 563 -16.66 -12.04 -34.73
CA TYR A 563 -16.13 -12.36 -36.05
C TYR A 563 -15.87 -13.86 -36.15
N SER A 564 -16.52 -14.51 -37.12
CA SER A 564 -16.23 -15.90 -37.53
C SER A 564 -15.16 -15.99 -38.63
N ILE A 565 -14.83 -14.85 -39.24
CA ILE A 565 -13.80 -14.70 -40.28
C ILE A 565 -12.85 -13.59 -39.84
N VAL A 566 -11.54 -13.83 -39.99
CA VAL A 566 -10.49 -12.90 -39.59
C VAL A 566 -10.59 -11.60 -40.40
N PRO A 567 -10.84 -10.45 -39.75
CA PRO A 567 -10.90 -9.15 -40.42
C PRO A 567 -9.54 -8.78 -41.03
N SER A 568 -9.53 -8.01 -42.12
CA SER A 568 -8.30 -7.56 -42.78
C SER A 568 -7.35 -6.84 -41.82
N TRP A 569 -7.89 -6.01 -40.93
CA TRP A 569 -7.12 -5.30 -39.92
C TRP A 569 -6.50 -6.22 -38.87
N ALA A 570 -6.92 -7.47 -38.71
CA ALA A 570 -6.33 -8.39 -37.73
C ALA A 570 -5.20 -9.26 -38.32
N ARG A 571 -5.09 -9.34 -39.65
CA ARG A 571 -4.19 -10.28 -40.34
C ARG A 571 -2.71 -10.01 -40.09
N SER A 572 -2.29 -8.75 -39.93
CA SER A 572 -0.88 -8.43 -39.69
C SER A 572 -0.36 -8.69 -38.27
N SER A 573 -1.17 -9.33 -37.41
CA SER A 573 -0.77 -9.79 -36.06
C SER A 573 -0.95 -11.30 -35.89
N MET A 574 -1.04 -12.04 -36.98
CA MET A 574 -1.14 -13.51 -36.98
C MET A 574 0.23 -14.21 -37.05
N ASP A 575 1.30 -13.49 -37.41
CA ASP A 575 2.65 -14.03 -37.66
C ASP A 575 3.53 -14.16 -36.40
#